data_AF-A0A370HV38-F1
#
_entry.id   AF-A0A370HV38-F1
#
_cell.length_a   1.000
_cell.length_b   1.000
_cell.length_c   1.000
_cell.angle_alpha   90.00
_cell.angle_beta   90.00
_cell.angle_gamma   90.00
#
_symmetry.space_group_name_H-M   'P 1'
#
loop_
_entity.id
_entity.type
_entity.pdbx_description
1 polymer ?
#
loop_
_entity_poly.entity_id
_entity_poly.type
_entity_poly.pdbx_seq_one_letter_code
_entity_poly.pdbx_strand_id
1 'polypeptide(L)'
;MTRVNGTAMPLADDSAQAINADFLHYVETCFPQWLQCVRRLKDEDSGGDYLELTIPDPAGITHEHPLEISTWGEEVTVSFGDYHTHFPWPQDHDGAESRDRVSGLIGAFLNEKLVTLSVWHEGRCKLGSTTYSSDLDRYRQIAAGDHELRIKSWRGTYNTVLPIDWHGYLKTLPSDLLTHLKASFP
;
A
#
# COMPACT_ATOMS: atom_id res chain seq x y z
N MET A 1 0.18 37.05 40.29
CA MET A 1 -0.21 35.63 40.42
C MET A 1 -1.54 35.51 39.69
N THR A 2 -1.63 34.88 38.52
CA THR A 2 -1.47 33.43 38.31
C THR A 2 -0.99 33.19 36.87
N ARG A 3 0.11 32.46 36.70
CA ARG A 3 0.52 31.89 35.40
C ARG A 3 -0.41 30.73 35.10
N VAL A 4 -1.04 30.74 33.93
CA VAL A 4 -1.73 29.55 33.41
C VAL A 4 -0.63 28.62 32.88
N ASN A 5 -0.50 27.47 33.52
CA ASN A 5 0.39 26.40 33.09
C ASN A 5 -0.03 25.96 31.69
N GLY A 6 0.85 26.16 30.71
CA GLY A 6 0.76 25.49 29.42
C GLY A 6 0.89 23.99 29.66
N THR A 7 -0.14 23.24 29.31
CA THR A 7 -0.08 21.79 29.18
C THR A 7 0.91 21.51 28.06
N ALA A 8 2.13 21.12 28.41
CA ALA A 8 3.04 20.55 27.44
C ALA A 8 2.36 19.30 26.88
N MET A 9 2.24 19.22 25.56
CA MET A 9 2.14 17.95 24.86
C MET A 9 3.57 17.50 24.55
N PRO A 10 4.20 16.64 25.38
CA PRO A 10 5.20 15.73 24.87
C PRO A 10 4.51 14.45 24.37
N LEU A 11 5.22 13.63 23.59
CA LEU A 11 4.97 12.20 23.29
C LEU A 11 4.43 11.80 21.90
N ALA A 12 4.55 12.62 20.85
CA ALA A 12 4.41 12.12 19.46
C ALA A 12 5.76 11.70 18.84
N ASP A 13 6.88 12.20 19.37
CA ASP A 13 8.21 12.02 18.76
C ASP A 13 8.84 10.66 19.12
N ASP A 14 8.58 10.15 20.32
CA ASP A 14 9.21 8.91 20.80
C ASP A 14 8.66 7.64 20.09
N SER A 15 7.36 7.62 19.72
CA SER A 15 6.75 6.48 19.03
C SER A 15 7.21 6.38 17.58
N ALA A 16 7.18 7.50 16.84
CA ALA A 16 7.66 7.56 15.46
C ALA A 16 9.15 7.21 15.34
N GLN A 17 9.99 7.70 16.27
CA GLN A 17 11.40 7.34 16.31
C GLN A 17 11.62 5.85 16.61
N ALA A 18 10.85 5.27 17.52
CA ALA A 18 10.92 3.84 17.83
C ALA A 18 10.52 2.98 16.62
N ILE A 19 9.45 3.35 15.91
CA ILE A 19 9.00 2.67 14.68
C ILE A 19 10.09 2.78 13.60
N ASN A 20 10.64 3.96 13.38
CA ASN A 20 11.72 4.17 12.41
C ASN A 20 12.95 3.30 12.72
N ALA A 21 13.37 3.23 13.98
CA ALA A 21 14.49 2.41 14.40
C ALA A 21 14.21 0.91 14.20
N ASP A 22 13.02 0.46 14.57
CA ASP A 22 12.60 -0.95 14.40
C ASP A 22 12.47 -1.34 12.93
N PHE A 23 11.85 -0.49 12.11
CA PHE A 23 11.73 -0.68 10.67
C PHE A 23 13.10 -0.76 9.99
N LEU A 24 14.02 0.15 10.35
CA LEU A 24 15.38 0.12 9.80
C LEU A 24 16.10 -1.20 10.15
N HIS A 25 16.00 -1.64 11.41
CA HIS A 25 16.57 -2.92 11.83
C HIS A 25 15.96 -4.12 11.08
N TYR A 26 14.64 -4.07 10.84
CA TYR A 26 13.93 -5.06 10.04
C TYR A 26 14.46 -5.08 8.58
N VAL A 27 14.65 -3.91 7.95
CA VAL A 27 15.24 -3.83 6.59
C VAL A 27 16.67 -4.39 6.57
N GLU A 28 17.51 -4.03 7.54
CA GLU A 28 18.87 -4.55 7.67
C GLU A 28 18.91 -6.10 7.76
N THR A 29 17.93 -6.67 8.46
CA THR A 29 17.88 -8.11 8.72
C THR A 29 17.25 -8.89 7.56
N CYS A 30 16.13 -8.42 7.03
CA CYS A 30 15.30 -9.14 6.06
C CYS A 30 15.62 -8.77 4.62
N PHE A 31 16.05 -7.54 4.36
CA PHE A 31 16.30 -7.00 3.02
C PHE A 31 17.59 -6.18 2.94
N PRO A 32 18.75 -6.71 3.40
CA PRO A 32 19.99 -5.95 3.46
C PRO A 32 20.41 -5.35 2.11
N GLN A 33 20.06 -6.00 1.00
CA GLN A 33 20.34 -5.54 -0.35
C GLN A 33 19.58 -4.28 -0.76
N TRP A 34 18.60 -3.81 0.02
CA TRP A 34 17.86 -2.57 -0.24
C TRP A 34 18.08 -1.50 0.83
N LEU A 35 18.99 -1.72 1.78
CA LEU A 35 19.28 -0.75 2.84
C LEU A 35 19.71 0.61 2.25
N GLN A 36 20.49 0.61 1.18
CA GLN A 36 20.90 1.84 0.48
C GLN A 36 19.76 2.59 -0.22
N CYS A 37 18.59 1.95 -0.37
CA CYS A 37 17.40 2.56 -0.96
C CYS A 37 16.53 3.25 0.09
N VAL A 38 16.82 3.06 1.40
CA VAL A 38 16.08 3.71 2.48
C VAL A 38 16.43 5.20 2.52
N ARG A 39 15.40 6.04 2.59
CA ARG A 39 15.50 7.48 2.73
C ARG A 39 14.80 7.91 3.99
N ARG A 40 15.37 8.92 4.66
CA ARG A 40 14.69 9.66 5.71
C ARG A 40 14.08 10.90 5.09
N LEU A 41 12.78 11.05 5.26
CA LEU A 41 11.98 12.15 4.73
C LEU A 41 11.30 12.89 5.87
N LYS A 42 10.82 14.10 5.58
CA LYS A 42 10.03 14.90 6.50
C LYS A 42 8.57 14.88 6.10
N ASP A 43 7.70 14.66 7.07
CA ASP A 43 6.28 14.88 6.92
C ASP A 43 6.00 16.39 6.91
N GLU A 44 5.35 16.88 5.86
CA GLU A 44 5.09 18.33 5.70
C GLU A 44 4.05 18.83 6.71
N ASP A 45 3.14 17.96 7.13
CA ASP A 45 2.04 18.33 8.03
C ASP A 45 2.46 18.30 9.50
N SER A 46 3.07 17.19 9.96
CA SER A 46 3.52 17.08 11.37
C SER A 46 4.93 17.64 11.62
N GLY A 47 5.75 17.79 10.57
CA GLY A 47 7.17 18.13 10.68
C GLY A 47 8.06 16.99 11.18
N GLY A 48 7.48 15.82 11.48
CA GLY A 48 8.20 14.63 11.94
C GLY A 48 8.99 13.93 10.83
N ASP A 49 9.98 13.13 11.21
CA ASP A 49 10.73 12.30 10.26
C ASP A 49 10.04 10.95 10.07
N TYR A 50 10.00 10.46 8.84
CA TYR A 50 9.65 9.08 8.51
C TYR A 50 10.71 8.45 7.62
N LEU A 51 10.71 7.12 7.52
CA LEU A 51 11.54 6.36 6.61
C LEU A 51 10.71 5.88 5.44
N GLU A 52 11.31 5.89 4.27
CA GLU A 52 10.75 5.39 3.02
C GLU A 52 11.78 4.45 2.38
N LEU A 53 11.33 3.27 1.98
CA LEU A 53 12.07 2.29 1.23
C LEU A 53 11.38 2.09 -0.12
N THR A 54 11.96 2.67 -1.17
CA THR A 54 11.54 2.37 -2.55
C THR A 54 12.31 1.16 -3.07
N ILE A 55 11.60 0.08 -3.41
CA ILE A 55 12.23 -1.11 -3.98
C ILE A 55 12.55 -0.82 -5.47
N PRO A 56 13.79 -1.07 -5.95
CA PRO A 56 14.16 -0.78 -7.33
C PRO A 56 13.37 -1.61 -8.33
N ASP A 57 12.83 -0.96 -9.36
CA ASP A 57 12.10 -1.61 -10.45
C ASP A 57 12.94 -2.67 -11.18
N PRO A 58 12.31 -3.71 -11.74
CA PRO A 58 13.00 -4.65 -12.63
C PRO A 58 13.57 -3.94 -13.85
N ALA A 59 14.71 -4.44 -14.35
CA ALA A 59 15.36 -3.88 -15.52
C ALA A 59 14.39 -3.81 -16.73
N GLY A 60 14.29 -2.62 -17.33
CA GLY A 60 13.43 -2.38 -18.49
C GLY A 60 11.96 -2.11 -18.16
N ILE A 61 11.58 -2.13 -16.88
CA ILE A 61 10.26 -1.70 -16.40
C ILE A 61 10.42 -0.39 -15.63
N THR A 62 9.43 0.47 -15.71
CA THR A 62 9.35 1.68 -14.88
C THR A 62 7.92 1.84 -14.43
N HIS A 63 7.71 1.79 -13.12
CA HIS A 63 6.41 2.05 -12.53
C HIS A 63 6.28 3.53 -12.18
N GLU A 64 5.16 4.13 -12.56
CA GLU A 64 4.81 5.49 -12.10
C GLU A 64 4.67 5.54 -10.57
N HIS A 65 4.15 4.47 -9.98
CA HIS A 65 4.04 4.27 -8.54
C HIS A 65 4.77 2.96 -8.18
N PRO A 66 6.04 3.05 -7.74
CA PRO A 66 6.88 1.89 -7.46
C PRO A 66 6.38 1.11 -6.24
N LEU A 67 6.99 -0.05 -5.97
CA LEU A 67 6.76 -0.75 -4.72
C LEU A 67 7.54 -0.03 -3.62
N GLU A 68 6.80 0.53 -2.66
CA GLU A 68 7.35 1.38 -1.62
C GLU A 68 6.82 0.96 -0.25
N ILE A 69 7.65 1.17 0.76
CA ILE A 69 7.32 0.90 2.15
C ILE A 69 7.69 2.14 2.96
N SER A 70 6.76 2.68 3.73
CA SER A 70 7.01 3.88 4.56
C SER A 70 6.52 3.72 5.99
N THR A 71 7.14 4.44 6.92
CA THR A 71 6.79 4.45 8.36
C THR A 71 6.00 5.70 8.76
N TRP A 72 5.26 6.28 7.81
CA TRP A 72 4.53 7.52 8.07
C TRP A 72 3.44 7.29 9.13
N GLY A 73 3.40 8.14 10.15
CA GLY A 73 2.50 8.01 11.30
C GLY A 73 2.97 6.97 12.32
N GLU A 74 2.03 6.19 12.85
CA GLU A 74 2.29 5.12 13.84
C GLU A 74 2.20 3.71 13.21
N GLU A 75 2.47 3.61 11.92
CA GLU A 75 2.26 2.39 11.13
C GLU A 75 3.28 2.25 10.00
N VAL A 76 3.34 1.06 9.42
CA VAL A 76 4.06 0.80 8.17
C VAL A 76 3.05 0.69 7.05
N THR A 77 3.23 1.48 6.00
CA THR A 77 2.44 1.41 4.77
C THR A 77 3.23 0.69 3.71
N VAL A 78 2.60 -0.25 2.99
CA VAL A 78 3.14 -0.85 1.77
C VAL A 78 2.28 -0.40 0.60
N SER A 79 2.88 0.23 -0.41
CA SER A 79 2.21 0.73 -1.60
C SER A 79 2.82 0.15 -2.87
N PHE A 80 1.98 -0.12 -3.88
CA PHE A 80 2.43 -0.47 -5.23
C PHE A 80 1.33 -0.12 -6.22
N GLY A 81 1.68 0.57 -7.31
CA GLY A 81 0.66 1.07 -8.23
C GLY A 81 -0.30 2.00 -7.48
N ASP A 82 -1.60 1.77 -7.65
CA ASP A 82 -2.67 2.55 -7.02
C ASP A 82 -3.25 1.87 -5.77
N TYR A 83 -2.54 0.85 -5.24
CA TYR A 83 -2.89 0.16 -4.01
C TYR A 83 -1.91 0.54 -2.90
N HIS A 84 -2.44 0.70 -1.69
CA HIS A 84 -1.65 0.71 -0.47
C HIS A 84 -2.41 0.02 0.65
N THR A 85 -1.67 -0.44 1.65
CA THR A 85 -2.25 -0.97 2.87
C THR A 85 -1.37 -0.66 4.06
N HIS A 86 -2.01 -0.51 5.20
CA HIS A 86 -1.41 -0.06 6.45
C HIS A 86 -1.30 -1.23 7.42
N PHE A 87 -0.16 -1.31 8.09
CA PHE A 87 0.14 -2.31 9.10
C PHE A 87 0.48 -1.59 10.40
N PRO A 88 -0.27 -1.80 11.49
CA PRO A 88 0.19 -1.33 12.80
C PRO A 88 1.54 -1.99 13.10
N TRP A 89 2.48 -1.25 13.70
CA TRP A 89 3.88 -1.70 13.77
C TRP A 89 4.45 -1.59 15.19
N PRO A 90 5.21 -2.59 15.68
CA PRO A 90 5.61 -3.84 15.00
C PRO A 90 4.55 -4.96 15.04
N GLN A 91 3.48 -4.77 15.82
CA GLN A 91 2.38 -5.72 15.96
C GLN A 91 1.10 -5.12 15.43
N ASP A 92 0.24 -5.95 14.86
CA ASP A 92 -1.08 -5.50 14.41
C ASP A 92 -2.10 -5.45 15.56
N HIS A 93 -3.34 -5.07 15.23
CA HIS A 93 -4.44 -4.94 16.19
C HIS A 93 -4.79 -6.24 16.95
N ASP A 94 -4.42 -7.41 16.44
CA ASP A 94 -4.66 -8.71 17.07
C ASP A 94 -3.42 -9.27 17.79
N GLY A 95 -2.31 -8.55 17.71
CA GLY A 95 -1.03 -8.90 18.31
C GLY A 95 -0.15 -9.80 17.43
N ALA A 96 -0.55 -10.08 16.18
CA ALA A 96 0.29 -10.79 15.23
C ALA A 96 1.48 -9.93 14.76
N GLU A 97 2.57 -10.61 14.39
CA GLU A 97 3.80 -9.98 13.91
C GLU A 97 3.58 -9.35 12.51
N SER A 98 3.41 -8.03 12.46
CA SER A 98 3.23 -7.27 11.21
C SER A 98 4.41 -7.41 10.26
N ARG A 99 5.60 -7.70 10.78
CA ARG A 99 6.82 -7.95 10.00
C ARG A 99 6.65 -9.11 9.01
N ASP A 100 6.03 -10.20 9.43
CA ASP A 100 5.82 -11.37 8.57
C ASP A 100 4.79 -11.06 7.47
N ARG A 101 3.76 -10.28 7.82
CA ARG A 101 2.72 -9.85 6.86
C ARG A 101 3.29 -8.90 5.81
N VAL A 102 4.09 -7.92 6.22
CA VAL A 102 4.80 -7.00 5.31
C VAL A 102 5.76 -7.79 4.41
N SER A 103 6.59 -8.67 4.98
CA SER A 103 7.51 -9.53 4.21
C SER A 103 6.76 -10.39 3.20
N GLY A 104 5.65 -11.00 3.62
CA GLY A 104 4.81 -11.86 2.79
C GLY A 104 4.17 -11.10 1.64
N LEU A 105 3.67 -9.88 1.89
CA LEU A 105 3.08 -9.03 0.86
C LEU A 105 4.12 -8.57 -0.17
N ILE A 106 5.28 -8.08 0.28
CA ILE A 106 6.41 -7.71 -0.60
C ILE A 106 6.80 -8.91 -1.44
N GLY A 107 7.03 -10.07 -0.81
CA GLY A 107 7.37 -11.31 -1.51
C GLY A 107 6.30 -11.72 -2.53
N ALA A 108 5.01 -11.51 -2.23
CA ALA A 108 3.93 -11.81 -3.15
C ALA A 108 3.91 -10.89 -4.38
N PHE A 109 4.21 -9.60 -4.23
CA PHE A 109 4.35 -8.67 -5.37
C PHE A 109 5.59 -8.99 -6.20
N LEU A 110 6.76 -9.16 -5.58
CA LEU A 110 8.04 -9.40 -6.27
C LEU A 110 8.06 -10.70 -7.08
N ASN A 111 7.26 -11.69 -6.65
CA ASN A 111 7.06 -12.96 -7.35
C ASN A 111 5.78 -12.97 -8.22
N GLU A 112 5.11 -11.83 -8.37
CA GLU A 112 3.85 -11.67 -9.13
C GLU A 112 2.75 -12.70 -8.76
N LYS A 113 2.74 -13.15 -7.50
CA LYS A 113 1.62 -13.92 -6.93
C LYS A 113 0.43 -13.01 -6.70
N LEU A 114 0.68 -11.79 -6.26
CA LEU A 114 -0.30 -10.71 -6.20
C LEU A 114 -0.02 -9.69 -7.29
N VAL A 115 -1.10 -9.12 -7.80
CA VAL A 115 -1.11 -7.97 -8.71
C VAL A 115 -2.03 -6.90 -8.13
N THR A 116 -1.81 -5.66 -8.53
CA THR A 116 -2.66 -4.55 -8.12
C THR A 116 -3.73 -4.31 -9.18
N LEU A 117 -4.91 -3.98 -8.71
CA LEU A 117 -6.08 -3.64 -9.50
C LEU A 117 -6.42 -2.20 -9.19
N SER A 118 -6.69 -1.42 -10.22
CA SER A 118 -7.25 -0.09 -10.05
C SER A 118 -8.38 0.16 -11.02
N VAL A 119 -9.52 0.64 -10.51
CA VAL A 119 -10.67 0.99 -11.33
C VAL A 119 -10.65 2.49 -11.57
N TRP A 120 -10.70 2.89 -12.83
CA TRP A 120 -10.65 4.27 -13.26
C TRP A 120 -11.92 4.65 -14.02
N HIS A 121 -12.35 5.89 -13.83
CA HIS A 121 -13.43 6.50 -14.60
C HIS A 121 -13.09 7.98 -14.83
N GLU A 122 -13.17 8.43 -16.08
CA GLU A 122 -12.88 9.81 -16.48
C GLU A 122 -11.51 10.31 -15.96
N GLY A 123 -10.48 9.46 -16.04
CA GLY A 123 -9.12 9.80 -15.64
C GLY A 123 -8.88 9.84 -14.12
N ARG A 124 -9.83 9.40 -13.29
CA ARG A 124 -9.67 9.32 -11.83
C ARG A 124 -9.73 7.88 -11.34
N CYS A 125 -8.78 7.50 -10.48
CA CYS A 125 -8.85 6.26 -9.74
C CYS A 125 -10.01 6.31 -8.74
N LYS A 126 -10.88 5.31 -8.77
CA LYS A 126 -12.05 5.15 -7.89
C LYS A 126 -11.79 4.11 -6.81
N LEU A 127 -10.98 3.11 -7.11
CA LEU A 127 -10.70 2.00 -6.21
C LEU A 127 -9.33 1.41 -6.55
N GLY A 128 -8.51 1.18 -5.53
CA GLY A 128 -7.31 0.34 -5.59
C GLY A 128 -7.50 -0.92 -4.75
N SER A 129 -7.08 -2.07 -5.26
CA SER A 129 -7.09 -3.34 -4.52
C SER A 129 -6.00 -4.28 -5.02
N THR A 130 -5.94 -5.48 -4.46
CA THR A 130 -5.07 -6.56 -4.93
C THR A 130 -5.89 -7.81 -5.24
N THR A 131 -5.33 -8.67 -6.08
CA THR A 131 -5.85 -10.01 -6.34
C THR A 131 -4.69 -10.96 -6.60
N TYR A 132 -4.92 -12.26 -6.43
CA TYR A 132 -3.96 -13.26 -6.92
C TYR A 132 -3.94 -13.26 -8.44
N SER A 133 -2.74 -13.41 -9.02
CA SER A 133 -2.57 -13.50 -10.48
C SER A 133 -3.29 -14.70 -11.08
N SER A 134 -3.45 -15.79 -10.31
CA SER A 134 -4.25 -16.97 -10.69
C SER A 134 -5.73 -16.67 -10.90
N ASP A 135 -6.24 -15.59 -10.31
CA ASP A 135 -7.67 -15.28 -10.33
C ASP A 135 -8.03 -14.27 -11.44
N LEU A 136 -7.05 -13.86 -12.25
CA LEU A 136 -7.23 -12.76 -13.22
C LEU A 136 -8.27 -13.05 -14.30
N ASP A 137 -8.46 -14.31 -14.66
CA ASP A 137 -9.42 -14.69 -15.70
C ASP A 137 -10.87 -14.34 -15.33
N ARG A 138 -11.20 -14.21 -14.03
CA ARG A 138 -12.54 -13.78 -13.60
C ARG A 138 -12.87 -12.36 -14.07
N TYR A 139 -11.88 -11.47 -14.16
CA TYR A 139 -12.10 -10.08 -14.57
C TYR A 139 -12.31 -9.95 -16.08
N ARG A 140 -11.72 -10.87 -16.87
CA ARG A 140 -11.91 -10.93 -18.32
C ARG A 140 -13.34 -11.33 -18.73
N GLN A 141 -14.10 -11.90 -17.79
CA GLN A 141 -15.50 -12.29 -17.99
C GLN A 141 -16.49 -11.15 -17.71
N ILE A 142 -16.02 -10.02 -17.17
CA ILE A 142 -16.84 -8.84 -16.95
C ILE A 142 -17.17 -8.23 -18.32
N ALA A 143 -18.43 -7.87 -18.54
CA ALA A 143 -18.84 -7.17 -19.75
C ALA A 143 -18.09 -5.84 -19.88
N ALA A 144 -17.78 -5.44 -21.12
CA ALA A 144 -17.16 -4.14 -21.37
C ALA A 144 -18.10 -2.98 -20.97
N GLY A 145 -17.53 -1.92 -20.43
CA GLY A 145 -18.23 -0.71 -20.01
C GLY A 145 -17.35 0.53 -20.17
N ASP A 146 -17.72 1.61 -19.48
CA ASP A 146 -17.06 2.92 -19.51
C ASP A 146 -15.96 3.11 -18.46
N HIS A 147 -15.76 2.12 -17.57
CA HIS A 147 -14.68 2.11 -16.60
C HIS A 147 -13.47 1.32 -17.12
N GLU A 148 -12.28 1.67 -16.65
CA GLU A 148 -11.04 0.94 -16.93
C GLU A 148 -10.59 0.20 -15.67
N LEU A 149 -10.47 -1.13 -15.76
CA LEU A 149 -9.71 -1.91 -14.79
C LEU A 149 -8.26 -2.00 -15.25
N ARG A 150 -7.36 -1.31 -14.57
CA ARG A 150 -5.91 -1.38 -14.82
C ARG A 150 -5.31 -2.40 -13.87
N ILE A 151 -4.70 -3.43 -14.45
CA ILE A 151 -3.97 -4.49 -13.74
C ILE A 151 -2.48 -4.15 -13.87
N LYS A 152 -1.77 -4.05 -12.74
CA LYS A 152 -0.33 -3.84 -12.69
C LYS A 152 0.35 -4.95 -11.90
N SER A 153 1.45 -5.49 -12.43
CA SER A 153 2.29 -6.49 -11.78
C SER A 153 3.75 -6.09 -11.82
N TRP A 154 4.53 -6.57 -10.86
CA TRP A 154 5.89 -6.10 -10.61
C TRP A 154 6.84 -6.22 -11.82
N ARG A 155 6.77 -7.31 -12.60
CA ARG A 155 7.61 -7.50 -13.78
C ARG A 155 6.87 -7.16 -15.09
N GLY A 156 5.66 -6.65 -14.97
CA GLY A 156 4.78 -6.34 -16.07
C GLY A 156 4.14 -7.54 -16.76
N THR A 157 4.35 -8.78 -16.29
CA THR A 157 3.83 -10.01 -16.90
C THR A 157 2.31 -9.98 -17.08
N TYR A 158 1.59 -9.35 -16.15
CA TYR A 158 0.13 -9.30 -16.13
C TYR A 158 -0.43 -7.91 -16.44
N ASN A 159 0.42 -6.96 -16.86
CA ASN A 159 -0.02 -5.59 -17.12
C ASN A 159 -1.05 -5.55 -18.25
N THR A 160 -2.24 -5.05 -17.95
CA THR A 160 -3.30 -4.87 -18.94
C THR A 160 -4.31 -3.84 -18.49
N VAL A 161 -5.03 -3.27 -19.43
CA VAL A 161 -6.21 -2.42 -19.18
C VAL A 161 -7.41 -3.13 -19.79
N LEU A 162 -8.46 -3.30 -18.99
CA LEU A 162 -9.71 -3.92 -19.42
C LEU A 162 -10.84 -2.91 -19.32
N PRO A 163 -11.63 -2.68 -20.39
CA PRO A 163 -12.90 -1.97 -20.24
C PRO A 163 -13.86 -2.86 -19.44
N ILE A 164 -14.49 -2.31 -18.41
CA ILE A 164 -15.40 -3.04 -17.53
C ILE A 164 -16.68 -2.26 -17.25
N ASP A 165 -17.78 -2.98 -17.13
CA ASP A 165 -19.00 -2.49 -16.50
C ASP A 165 -18.82 -2.50 -14.97
N TRP A 166 -19.06 -1.35 -14.35
CA TRP A 166 -18.90 -1.17 -12.90
C TRP A 166 -19.76 -2.15 -12.10
N HIS A 167 -21.01 -2.37 -12.51
CA HIS A 167 -21.92 -3.28 -11.79
C HIS A 167 -21.46 -4.74 -11.92
N GLY A 168 -20.94 -5.13 -13.07
CA GLY A 168 -20.29 -6.42 -13.30
C GLY A 168 -19.06 -6.59 -12.41
N TYR A 169 -18.20 -5.58 -12.32
CA TYR A 169 -17.03 -5.61 -11.45
C TYR A 169 -17.40 -5.76 -9.97
N LEU A 170 -18.38 -5.01 -9.46
CA LEU A 170 -18.83 -5.12 -8.07
C LEU A 170 -19.25 -6.56 -7.71
N LYS A 171 -19.84 -7.32 -8.64
CA LYS A 171 -20.21 -8.72 -8.39
C LYS A 171 -19.01 -9.66 -8.19
N THR A 172 -17.80 -9.24 -8.59
CA THR A 172 -16.57 -10.01 -8.39
C THR A 172 -15.94 -9.76 -7.02
N LEU A 173 -16.37 -8.71 -6.31
CA LEU A 173 -15.82 -8.36 -5.01
C LEU A 173 -16.41 -9.24 -3.90
N PRO A 174 -15.59 -9.56 -2.87
CA PRO A 174 -16.09 -10.13 -1.63
C PRO A 174 -17.22 -9.29 -1.01
N SER A 175 -18.19 -9.95 -0.38
CA SER A 175 -19.40 -9.29 0.16
C SER A 175 -19.14 -8.27 1.25
N ASP A 176 -18.09 -8.47 2.04
CA ASP A 176 -17.58 -7.56 3.05
C ASP A 176 -17.05 -6.26 2.41
N LEU A 177 -16.31 -6.36 1.31
CA LEU A 177 -15.78 -5.20 0.58
C LEU A 177 -16.90 -4.34 -0.05
N LEU A 178 -17.98 -4.98 -0.51
CA LEU A 178 -19.14 -4.31 -1.09
C LEU A 178 -19.88 -3.39 -0.11
N THR A 179 -19.83 -3.69 1.18
CA THR A 179 -20.53 -2.90 2.20
C THR A 179 -19.87 -1.53 2.40
N HIS A 180 -18.53 -1.49 2.31
CA HIS A 180 -17.78 -0.24 2.43
C HIS A 180 -17.91 0.65 1.19
N LEU A 181 -17.92 0.07 -0.01
CA LEU A 181 -17.96 0.86 -1.26
C LEU A 181 -19.31 1.56 -1.50
N LYS A 182 -20.43 0.96 -1.08
CA LYS A 182 -21.76 1.57 -1.23
C LYS A 182 -21.93 2.86 -0.43
N ALA A 183 -21.12 3.07 0.62
CA ALA A 183 -21.15 4.31 1.39
C ALA A 183 -20.36 5.45 0.70
N SER A 184 -19.44 5.13 -0.20
CA SER A 184 -18.52 6.08 -0.83
C SER A 184 -18.91 6.50 -2.25
N PHE A 185 -19.80 5.76 -2.90
CA PHE A 185 -20.26 6.00 -4.27
C PHE A 185 -21.80 5.96 -4.35
N PRO A 186 -22.50 7.09 -4.11
CA PRO A 186 -23.95 7.19 -4.29
C PRO A 186 -24.37 7.17 -5.77
#